data_AF-V4LGC6-F1
#
_entry.id   AF-V4LGC6-F1
#
_cell.length_a   1.000
_cell.length_b   1.000
_cell.length_c   1.000
_cell.angle_alpha   90.00
_cell.angle_beta   90.00
_cell.angle_gamma   90.00
#
_symmetry.space_group_name_H-M   'P 1'
#
loop_
_entity.id
_entity.type
_entity.pdbx_description
1 polymer ?
#
loop_
_entity_poly.entity_id
_entity_poly.type
_entity_poly.pdbx_seq_one_letter_code
_entity_poly.pdbx_strand_id
1 'polypeptide(L)'
;MLPGRLPEVALPEVADLLEIKTMLAESVVEWTQEWKQQGLDEGRKEGRKEGLREGESLLLARQLVKRFGPLDEQTLARLAVAGREQLELWGERILDARQLSEVFDDK
;
A
#
# COMPACT_ATOMS: atom_id res chain seq x y z
N MET A 1 25.41 -4.33 3.86
CA MET A 1 26.09 -3.55 2.82
C MET A 1 25.58 -2.12 2.92
N LEU A 2 26.46 -1.15 3.14
CA LEU A 2 26.10 0.27 3.24
C LEU A 2 25.85 0.81 1.82
N PRO A 3 24.71 1.47 1.53
CA PRO A 3 24.54 2.12 0.24
C PRO A 3 25.43 3.37 0.22
N GLY A 4 26.52 3.26 -0.54
CA GLY A 4 27.44 4.37 -0.80
C GLY A 4 26.77 5.41 -1.69
N ARG A 5 26.20 6.44 -1.07
CA ARG A 5 26.20 7.79 -1.61
C ARG A 5 27.03 8.64 -0.67
N LEU A 6 28.32 8.75 -0.97
CA LEU A 6 29.11 9.85 -0.41
C LEU A 6 28.48 11.14 -0.99
N PRO A 7 28.04 12.08 -0.15
CA PRO A 7 27.58 13.37 -0.65
C PRO A 7 28.72 13.97 -1.48
N GLU A 8 28.37 14.69 -2.56
CA GLU A 8 29.30 15.49 -3.36
C GLU A 8 29.77 16.68 -2.52
N VAL A 9 30.41 16.40 -1.39
CA VAL A 9 30.99 17.38 -0.50
C VAL A 9 32.28 17.80 -1.18
N ALA A 10 32.30 19.04 -1.67
CA ALA A 10 33.55 19.72 -1.95
C ALA A 10 34.36 19.71 -0.65
N LEU A 11 35.28 18.76 -0.52
CA LEU A 11 36.14 18.64 0.65
C LEU A 11 36.93 19.95 0.77
N PRO A 12 36.77 20.72 1.86
CA PRO A 12 37.61 21.89 2.08
C PRO A 12 39.06 21.43 2.06
N GLU A 13 39.94 22.12 1.33
CA GLU A 13 41.36 21.74 1.18
C GLU A 13 42.11 21.61 2.54
N VAL A 14 41.51 22.08 3.65
CA VAL A 14 42.09 22.08 5.01
C VAL A 14 41.08 21.70 6.11
N ALA A 15 40.14 20.78 5.87
CA ALA A 15 39.26 20.30 6.93
C ALA A 15 39.99 19.39 7.94
N ASP A 16 39.91 19.70 9.23
CA ASP A 16 40.43 18.84 10.31
C ASP A 16 39.69 17.49 10.30
N LEU A 17 40.40 16.39 10.56
CA LEU A 17 39.81 15.05 10.70
C LEU A 17 38.68 15.02 11.74
N LEU A 18 38.72 15.91 12.74
CA LEU A 18 37.63 16.09 13.68
C LEU A 18 36.36 16.67 13.04
N GLU A 19 36.50 17.66 12.16
CA GLU A 19 35.39 18.32 11.46
C GLU A 19 34.69 17.35 10.52
N ILE A 20 35.46 16.55 9.77
CA ILE A 20 34.91 15.49 8.89
C ILE A 20 34.15 14.44 9.71
N LYS A 21 34.69 14.01 10.87
CA LYS A 21 34.00 13.05 11.74
C LYS A 21 32.69 13.58 12.30
N THR A 22 32.65 14.86 12.67
CA THR A 22 31.44 15.51 13.17
C THR A 22 30.39 15.65 12.09
N MET A 23 30.75 16.15 10.89
CA MET A 23 29.82 16.25 9.77
C MET A 23 29.26 14.89 9.35
N LEU A 24 30.09 13.83 9.35
CA LEU A 24 29.63 12.47 9.04
C LEU A 24 28.71 11.92 10.13
N ALA A 25 28.98 12.19 11.41
CA ALA A 25 28.12 11.77 12.51
C ALA A 25 26.74 12.43 12.42
N GLU A 26 26.69 13.74 12.15
CA GLU A 26 25.45 14.50 11.94
C GLU A 26 24.68 13.98 10.71
N SER A 27 25.38 13.77 9.59
CA SER A 27 24.77 13.25 8.35
C SER A 27 24.16 11.86 8.53
N VAL A 28 24.82 10.96 9.29
CA VAL A 28 24.27 9.62 9.58
C VAL A 28 23.00 9.70 10.44
N VAL A 29 22.95 10.64 11.39
CA VAL A 29 21.75 10.85 12.21
C VAL A 29 20.60 11.36 11.35
N GLU A 30 20.84 12.35 10.49
CA GLU A 30 19.82 12.89 9.57
C GLU A 30 19.26 11.83 8.65
N TRP A 31 20.12 11.06 7.95
CA TRP A 31 19.65 9.98 7.08
C TRP A 31 18.86 8.91 7.85
N THR A 32 19.28 8.57 9.06
CA THR A 32 18.55 7.59 9.87
C THR A 32 17.13 8.08 10.19
N GLN A 33 16.96 9.38 10.47
CA GLN A 33 15.65 9.97 10.70
C GLN A 33 14.82 10.03 9.41
N GLU A 34 15.42 10.45 8.29
CA GLU A 34 14.75 10.55 6.99
C GLU A 34 14.23 9.19 6.53
N TRP A 35 15.06 8.14 6.55
CA TRP A 35 14.65 6.80 6.13
C TRP A 35 13.59 6.21 7.04
N LYS A 36 13.68 6.46 8.36
CA LYS A 36 12.64 6.04 9.30
C LYS A 36 11.31 6.74 9.01
N GLN A 37 11.35 8.05 8.76
CA GLN A 37 10.15 8.83 8.43
C GLN A 37 9.55 8.37 7.10
N GLN A 38 10.38 8.18 6.07
CA GLN A 38 9.96 7.67 4.77
C GLN A 38 9.32 6.28 4.90
N GLY A 39 9.93 5.36 5.64
CA GLY A 39 9.38 4.03 5.87
C GLY A 39 8.03 4.04 6.60
N LEU A 40 7.87 4.92 7.59
CA LEU A 40 6.58 5.11 8.28
C LEU A 40 5.51 5.66 7.33
N ASP A 41 5.86 6.63 6.49
CA ASP A 41 4.93 7.24 5.54
C ASP A 41 4.53 6.27 4.43
N GLU A 42 5.47 5.49 3.91
CA GLU A 42 5.23 4.42 2.94
C GLU A 42 4.34 3.33 3.54
N GLY A 43 4.68 2.80 4.72
CA GLY A 43 3.88 1.78 5.39
C GLY A 43 2.46 2.28 5.71
N ARG A 44 2.29 3.55 6.12
CA ARG A 44 0.96 4.13 6.35
C ARG A 44 0.17 4.30 5.04
N LYS A 45 0.83 4.61 3.93
CA LYS A 45 0.18 4.70 2.61
C LYS A 45 -0.25 3.31 2.14
N GLU A 46 0.62 2.32 2.23
CA GLU A 46 0.34 0.94 1.83
C GLU A 46 -0.79 0.34 2.67
N GLY A 47 -0.68 0.38 4.01
CA GLY A 47 -1.71 -0.16 4.89
C GLY A 47 -3.08 0.50 4.74
N ARG A 48 -3.14 1.79 4.37
CA ARG A 48 -4.43 2.44 4.04
C ARG A 48 -5.01 1.93 2.73
N LYS A 49 -4.18 1.69 1.70
CA LYS A 49 -4.64 1.15 0.41
C LYS A 49 -5.14 -0.28 0.59
N GLU A 50 -4.38 -1.12 1.29
CA GLU A 50 -4.75 -2.51 1.56
C GLU A 50 -6.01 -2.58 2.42
N GLY A 51 -6.07 -1.85 3.53
CA GLY A 51 -7.23 -1.83 4.43
C GLY A 51 -8.51 -1.31 3.76
N LEU A 52 -8.41 -0.35 2.84
CA LEU A 52 -9.56 0.11 2.07
C LEU A 52 -10.09 -0.99 1.16
N ARG A 53 -9.20 -1.64 0.38
CA ARG A 53 -9.54 -2.74 -0.53
C ARG A 53 -10.16 -3.93 0.23
N GLU A 54 -9.57 -4.32 1.36
CA GLU A 54 -10.12 -5.39 2.20
C GLU A 54 -11.49 -5.02 2.76
N GLY A 55 -11.65 -3.77 3.20
CA GLY A 55 -12.93 -3.25 3.68
C GLY A 55 -14.03 -3.29 2.61
N GLU A 56 -13.71 -2.87 1.39
CA GLU A 56 -14.60 -2.92 0.23
C GLU A 56 -14.98 -4.36 -0.12
N SER A 57 -14.01 -5.27 -0.17
CA SER A 57 -14.22 -6.70 -0.45
C SER A 57 -15.14 -7.35 0.59
N LEU A 58 -14.87 -7.12 1.88
CA LEU A 58 -15.71 -7.65 2.97
C LEU A 58 -17.12 -7.07 2.94
N LEU A 59 -17.26 -5.77 2.65
CA LEU A 59 -18.57 -5.16 2.53
C LEU A 59 -19.35 -5.77 1.36
N LEU A 60 -18.73 -5.88 0.18
CA LEU A 60 -19.36 -6.45 -0.99
C LEU A 60 -19.76 -7.92 -0.75
N ALA A 61 -18.90 -8.72 -0.13
CA ALA A 61 -19.22 -10.10 0.25
C ALA A 61 -20.49 -10.17 1.12
N ARG A 62 -20.62 -9.31 2.14
CA ARG A 62 -21.83 -9.26 2.98
C ARG A 62 -23.08 -8.89 2.18
N GLN A 63 -22.95 -7.95 1.24
CA GLN A 63 -24.09 -7.53 0.42
C GLN A 63 -24.52 -8.61 -0.56
N LEU A 64 -23.56 -9.32 -1.17
CA LEU A 64 -23.81 -10.47 -2.04
C LEU A 64 -24.50 -11.59 -1.28
N VAL A 65 -24.02 -11.92 -0.06
CA VAL A 65 -24.68 -12.90 0.81
C VAL A 65 -26.11 -12.50 1.13
N LYS A 66 -26.33 -11.22 1.45
CA LYS A 66 -27.66 -10.71 1.79
C LYS A 66 -28.64 -10.78 0.61
N ARG A 67 -28.17 -10.58 -0.62
CA ARG A 67 -29.03 -10.50 -1.81
C ARG A 67 -29.23 -11.86 -2.49
N PHE A 68 -28.19 -12.69 -2.52
CA PHE A 68 -28.16 -13.92 -3.30
C PHE A 68 -28.02 -15.20 -2.45
N GLY A 69 -27.83 -15.07 -1.14
CA GLY A 69 -27.60 -16.19 -0.23
C GLY A 69 -26.12 -16.57 -0.10
N PRO A 70 -25.81 -17.69 0.59
CA PRO A 70 -24.43 -18.11 0.85
C PRO A 70 -23.58 -18.18 -0.43
N LEU A 71 -22.37 -17.63 -0.36
CA LEU A 71 -21.41 -17.67 -1.45
C LEU A 71 -20.56 -18.94 -1.35
N ASP A 72 -20.18 -19.47 -2.51
CA ASP A 72 -19.23 -20.57 -2.59
C ASP A 72 -17.79 -20.09 -2.35
N GLU A 73 -16.89 -21.05 -2.12
CA GLU A 73 -15.47 -20.78 -1.84
C GLU A 73 -14.79 -20.05 -3.01
N GLN A 74 -15.18 -20.36 -4.26
CA GLN A 74 -14.65 -19.71 -5.44
C GLN A 74 -14.99 -18.23 -5.51
N THR A 75 -16.24 -17.85 -5.19
CA THR A 75 -16.65 -16.45 -5.16
C THR A 75 -15.93 -15.68 -4.04
N LEU A 76 -15.79 -16.29 -2.87
CA LEU A 76 -15.05 -15.69 -1.75
C LEU A 76 -13.57 -15.48 -2.09
N ALA A 77 -12.92 -16.48 -2.71
CA ALA A 77 -11.55 -16.36 -3.18
C ALA A 77 -11.39 -15.25 -4.23
N ARG A 78 -12.34 -15.13 -5.16
CA ARG A 78 -12.36 -14.07 -6.17
C ARG A 78 -12.46 -12.68 -5.52
N LEU A 79 -13.32 -12.49 -4.52
CA LEU A 79 -13.43 -11.23 -3.78
C LEU A 79 -12.15 -10.90 -3.01
N ALA A 80 -11.49 -11.91 -2.43
CA ALA A 80 -10.29 -11.74 -1.62
C ALA A 80 -9.07 -11.24 -2.42
N VAL A 81 -8.97 -11.58 -3.71
CA VAL A 81 -7.86 -11.17 -4.59
C VAL A 81 -8.23 -10.04 -5.56
N ALA A 82 -9.49 -9.62 -5.58
CA ALA A 82 -9.97 -8.57 -6.46
C ALA A 82 -9.25 -7.24 -6.21
N GLY A 83 -8.94 -6.55 -7.30
CA GLY A 83 -8.45 -5.18 -7.27
C GLY A 83 -9.58 -4.20 -6.94
N ARG A 84 -9.23 -2.99 -6.52
CA ARG A 84 -10.19 -1.94 -6.15
C ARG A 84 -11.19 -1.63 -7.28
N GLU A 85 -10.72 -1.47 -8.50
CA GLU A 85 -11.58 -1.16 -9.66
C GLU A 85 -12.63 -2.26 -9.92
N GLN A 86 -12.26 -3.53 -9.70
CA GLN A 86 -13.20 -4.64 -9.81
C GLN A 86 -14.24 -4.61 -8.69
N LEU A 87 -13.82 -4.32 -7.46
CA LEU A 87 -14.72 -4.21 -6.30
C LEU A 87 -15.70 -3.05 -6.47
N GLU A 88 -15.25 -1.91 -6.97
CA GLU A 88 -16.09 -0.75 -7.29
C GLU A 88 -17.13 -1.11 -8.37
N LEU A 89 -16.70 -1.71 -9.47
CA LEU A 89 -17.58 -2.15 -10.56
C LEU A 89 -18.64 -3.17 -10.09
N TRP A 90 -18.24 -4.17 -9.29
CA TRP A 90 -19.18 -5.14 -8.74
C TRP A 90 -20.12 -4.50 -7.71
N GLY A 91 -19.65 -3.50 -6.97
CA GLY A 91 -20.45 -2.70 -6.04
C GLY A 91 -21.54 -1.87 -6.73
N GLU A 92 -21.33 -1.44 -7.97
CA GLU A 92 -22.38 -0.80 -8.78
C GLU A 92 -23.33 -1.87 -9.35
N ARG A 93 -22.79 -2.94 -9.92
CA ARG A 93 -23.59 -4.00 -10.57
C ARG A 93 -24.50 -4.75 -9.60
N ILE A 94 -24.13 -4.86 -8.32
CA ILE A 94 -24.99 -5.46 -7.30
C ILE A 94 -26.31 -4.71 -7.12
N LEU A 95 -26.46 -3.48 -7.60
CA LEU A 95 -27.72 -2.75 -7.49
C LEU A 95 -28.75 -3.27 -8.50
N ASP A 96 -28.30 -3.58 -9.72
CA ASP A 96 -29.18 -3.92 -10.85
C ASP A 96 -29.20 -5.41 -11.21
N ALA A 97 -28.16 -6.18 -10.83
CA ALA A 97 -28.03 -7.59 -11.18
C ALA A 97 -29.24 -8.42 -10.72
N ARG A 98 -29.75 -9.36 -11.50
CA ARG A 98 -30.86 -10.24 -11.10
C ARG A 98 -30.37 -11.54 -10.44
N GLN A 99 -29.12 -11.89 -10.69
CA GLN A 99 -28.47 -13.10 -10.20
C GLN A 99 -26.99 -12.85 -9.95
N LEU A 100 -26.36 -13.71 -9.14
CA LEU A 100 -24.98 -13.54 -8.70
C LEU A 100 -23.99 -13.41 -9.86
N SER A 101 -24.15 -14.19 -10.93
CA SER A 101 -23.21 -14.16 -12.07
C SER A 101 -23.20 -12.83 -12.82
N GLU A 102 -24.32 -12.11 -12.90
CA GLU A 102 -24.40 -10.80 -13.58
C GLU A 102 -23.55 -9.72 -12.88
N VAL A 103 -23.25 -9.87 -11.59
CA VAL A 103 -22.33 -8.98 -10.88
C VAL A 103 -20.92 -9.09 -11.45
N PHE A 104 -20.55 -10.31 -11.84
CA PHE A 104 -19.19 -10.71 -12.15
C PHE A 104 -18.87 -10.82 -13.64
N ASP A 105 -19.84 -10.55 -14.52
CA ASP A 105 -19.69 -10.64 -15.98
C ASP A 105 -18.69 -9.60 -16.53
N ASP A 106 -17.77 -9.98 -17.42
CA ASP A 106 -16.75 -9.06 -17.96
C ASP A 106 -17.27 -8.13 -19.08
N LYS A 107 -18.55 -7.73 -19.05
CA LYS A 107 -19.11 -6.79 -20.05
C LYS A 107 -18.41 -5.44 -20.03
#